data_AF-A0A376J1Z1-F1
#
_entry.id   AF-A0A376J1Z1-F1
#
_cell.length_a   1.000
_cell.length_b   1.000
_cell.length_c   1.000
_cell.angle_alpha   90.00
_cell.angle_beta   90.00
_cell.angle_gamma   90.00
#
_symmetry.space_group_name_H-M   'P 1'
#
loop_
_entity.id
_entity.type
_entity.pdbx_description
1 polymer ?
#
loop_
_entity_poly.entity_id
_entity_poly.type
_entity_poly.pdbx_seq_one_letter_code
_entity_poly.pdbx_strand_id
1 'polypeptide(L)'
;MHVYPGHLTDCPWCALDNQGVIYFIDLGEEVITTSGDFVLAKVWAMVMASVAPPALQLPLPDHFQAAGRPLPLGLLRREYIILIEIALSALSLLLCGLQAEPRYIILVPVLAAIWIIGSLTSKAYKAEIQQRREAFNRAKMDYDHLVSQIQQLGGLEGFIAKRAMLEKMKDEILGLPEEEKRALAALQDTARERQKQKFLEGFFIDVASIPGVGPARKAALRSFGIETAADVTRRSVKQVKGFGDHLTQAVIDWKASCERRFVFRPNEAVTPADRQAVMAKMAAKRHRLESALTVGATELQRFRLHAPARTMPLMEPLRQAAEKLAQAQADLSVAEPVFN
;
A
#
# COMPACT_ATOMS: atom_id res chain seq x y z
N MET A 1 11.62 11.24 40.97
CA MET A 1 10.90 11.18 42.25
C MET A 1 10.08 12.46 42.37
N HIS A 2 8.75 12.39 42.36
CA HIS A 2 7.90 13.59 42.39
C HIS A 2 7.80 14.14 43.81
N VAL A 3 8.00 15.45 43.96
CA VAL A 3 7.80 16.16 45.23
C VAL A 3 6.35 16.65 45.27
N TYR A 4 5.62 16.30 46.33
CA TYR A 4 4.22 16.72 46.52
C TYR A 4 3.90 16.90 48.02
N PRO A 5 2.84 17.65 48.37
CA PRO A 5 2.50 17.91 49.76
C PRO A 5 2.16 16.62 50.53
N GLY A 6 2.76 16.44 51.72
CA GLY A 6 2.65 15.21 52.52
C GLY A 6 1.28 14.95 53.17
N HIS A 7 0.31 15.84 53.00
CA HIS A 7 -1.08 15.60 53.46
C HIS A 7 -1.91 14.81 52.45
N LEU A 8 -1.39 14.58 51.23
CA LEU A 8 -2.01 13.73 50.23
C LEU A 8 -1.52 12.29 50.42
N THR A 9 -2.45 11.34 50.44
CA THR A 9 -2.17 9.90 50.58
C THR A 9 -1.54 9.29 49.33
N ASP A 10 -1.83 9.86 48.16
CA ASP A 10 -1.31 9.43 46.87
C ASP A 10 -0.69 10.59 46.11
N CYS A 11 0.36 10.31 45.32
CA CYS A 11 0.98 11.32 44.49
C CYS A 11 0.03 11.75 43.37
N PRO A 12 -0.46 13.01 43.34
CA PRO A 12 -1.40 13.46 42.32
C PRO A 12 -0.78 13.43 40.91
N TRP A 13 0.54 13.62 40.81
CA TRP A 13 1.26 13.52 39.55
C TRP A 13 1.28 12.09 39.01
N CYS A 14 1.49 11.09 39.86
CA CYS A 14 1.41 9.68 39.45
C CYS A 14 -0.01 9.28 39.07
N ALA A 15 -1.03 9.81 39.76
CA ALA A 15 -2.43 9.58 39.39
C ALA A 15 -2.75 10.14 38.00
N LEU A 16 -2.18 11.29 37.63
CA LEU A 16 -2.31 11.89 36.31
C LEU A 16 -1.49 11.11 35.24
N ASP A 17 -0.28 10.68 35.56
CA ASP A 17 0.57 9.90 34.65
C ASP A 17 -0.06 8.53 34.33
N ASN A 18 -0.73 7.91 35.32
CA ASN A 18 -1.50 6.68 35.15
C ASN A 18 -2.72 6.84 34.23
N GLN A 19 -3.17 8.07 33.95
CA GLN A 19 -4.18 8.35 32.93
C GLN A 19 -3.59 8.34 31.52
N GLY A 20 -2.29 8.05 31.36
CA GLY A 20 -1.63 7.86 30.06
C GLY A 20 -1.20 9.16 29.38
N VAL A 21 -1.18 10.27 30.12
CA VAL A 21 -0.73 11.58 29.63
C VAL A 21 0.59 11.92 30.33
N ILE A 22 1.69 11.99 29.58
CA ILE A 22 2.98 12.47 30.06
C ILE A 22 2.96 13.99 30.10
N TYR A 23 3.11 14.55 31.30
CA TYR A 23 3.09 15.99 31.55
C TYR A 23 4.48 16.64 31.58
N PHE A 24 5.53 15.87 31.83
CA PHE A 24 6.90 16.36 31.99
C PHE A 24 7.88 15.48 31.20
N ILE A 25 8.73 16.12 30.39
CA ILE A 25 9.77 15.44 29.60
C ILE A 25 11.09 16.07 29.99
N ASP A 26 11.95 15.30 30.64
CA ASP A 26 13.31 15.72 30.99
C ASP A 26 14.20 15.49 29.75
N LEU A 27 14.72 16.57 29.17
CA LEU A 27 15.57 16.51 27.98
C LEU A 27 17.00 16.78 28.44
N GLY A 28 17.79 15.71 28.55
CA GLY A 28 19.24 15.82 28.72
C GLY A 28 19.86 16.72 27.64
N GLU A 29 20.88 17.46 28.02
CA GLU A 29 21.58 18.47 27.21
C GLU A 29 22.02 17.94 25.84
N GLU A 30 21.29 18.37 24.79
CA GLU A 30 21.80 18.86 23.50
C GLU A 30 20.58 19.16 22.60
N VAL A 31 20.10 20.40 22.66
CA VAL A 31 18.92 20.84 21.91
C VAL A 31 19.35 21.54 20.63
N ILE A 32 19.12 20.91 19.48
CA ILE A 32 19.15 21.59 18.19
C ILE A 32 17.88 22.45 18.10
N THR A 33 17.96 23.71 18.52
CA THR A 33 16.90 24.69 18.30
C THR A 33 16.93 25.09 16.83
N THR A 34 15.94 24.66 16.06
CA THR A 34 15.73 25.15 14.70
C THR A 34 14.73 26.29 14.73
N SER A 35 15.14 27.48 14.28
CA SER A 35 14.36 28.73 14.15
C SER A 35 12.84 28.57 14.32
N GLY A 36 12.38 28.66 15.58
CA GLY A 36 11.02 28.41 16.03
C GLY A 36 10.99 27.70 17.41
N ASP A 37 9.84 27.73 18.09
CA ASP A 37 9.58 27.02 19.37
C ASP A 37 9.56 25.48 19.22
N PHE A 38 9.69 24.97 17.99
CA PHE A 38 9.68 23.54 17.71
C PHE A 38 11.06 22.92 17.96
N VAL A 39 11.07 21.94 18.87
CA VAL A 39 12.25 21.13 19.18
C VAL A 39 11.96 19.69 18.82
N LEU A 40 12.58 19.18 17.74
CA LEU A 40 12.35 17.82 17.25
C LEU A 40 12.59 16.76 18.34
N ALA A 41 13.65 16.92 19.13
CA ALA A 41 13.98 16.00 20.22
C ALA A 41 12.86 15.92 21.27
N LYS A 42 12.23 17.05 21.61
CA LYS A 42 11.12 17.13 22.55
C LYS A 42 9.89 16.40 22.04
N VAL A 43 9.50 16.67 20.80
CA VAL A 43 8.33 16.04 20.18
C VAL A 43 8.57 14.55 19.96
N TRP A 44 9.79 14.15 19.58
CA TRP A 44 10.14 12.74 19.42
C TRP A 44 10.17 12.00 20.76
N ALA A 45 10.61 12.63 21.84
CA ALA A 45 10.52 12.06 23.18
C ALA A 45 9.05 11.78 23.59
N MET A 46 8.11 12.66 23.26
CA MET A 46 6.66 12.40 23.45
C MET A 46 6.19 11.14 22.71
N VAL A 47 6.62 10.97 21.46
CA VAL A 47 6.30 9.78 20.65
C VAL A 47 6.88 8.52 21.28
N MET A 48 8.15 8.55 21.70
CA MET A 48 8.83 7.40 22.30
C MET A 48 8.26 7.01 23.66
N ALA A 49 7.79 7.98 24.43
CA ALA A 49 7.21 7.75 25.75
C ALA A 49 5.73 7.34 25.68
N SER A 50 5.09 7.42 24.50
CA SER A 50 3.69 6.98 24.33
C SER A 50 3.54 5.48 24.61
N VAL A 51 2.54 5.15 25.43
CA VAL A 51 2.29 3.77 25.88
C VAL A 51 1.34 3.07 24.91
N ALA A 52 1.69 1.86 24.49
CA ALA A 52 0.84 1.04 23.63
C ALA A 52 -0.53 0.76 24.29
N PRO A 53 -1.62 0.69 23.49
CA PRO A 53 -2.92 0.32 24.01
C PRO A 53 -2.89 -1.13 24.54
N PRO A 54 -3.68 -1.45 25.59
CA PRO A 54 -3.81 -2.82 26.07
C PRO A 54 -4.39 -3.74 24.99
N ALA A 55 -4.12 -5.04 25.10
CA ALA A 55 -4.69 -6.03 24.20
C ALA A 55 -6.23 -5.98 24.25
N LEU A 56 -6.85 -5.94 23.07
CA LEU A 56 -8.31 -5.90 22.94
C LEU A 56 -8.90 -7.28 23.26
N GLN A 57 -9.95 -7.30 24.06
CA GLN A 57 -10.73 -8.51 24.32
C GLN A 57 -11.79 -8.67 23.22
N LEU A 58 -11.48 -9.47 22.21
CA LEU A 58 -12.38 -9.73 21.08
C LEU A 58 -13.25 -10.97 21.37
N PRO A 59 -14.57 -10.94 21.09
CA PRO A 59 -15.41 -12.12 21.15
C PRO A 59 -14.92 -13.16 20.12
N LEU A 60 -14.57 -14.34 20.61
CA LEU A 60 -14.13 -15.47 19.80
C LEU A 60 -15.33 -16.33 19.40
N PRO A 61 -15.42 -16.80 18.14
CA PRO A 61 -16.50 -17.68 17.68
C PRO A 61 -16.66 -18.94 18.52
N ASP A 62 -15.54 -19.52 19.00
CA ASP A 62 -15.52 -20.76 19.78
C ASP A 62 -16.23 -20.65 21.15
N HIS A 63 -16.44 -19.44 21.65
CA HIS A 63 -17.17 -19.22 22.90
C HIS A 63 -18.69 -19.31 22.74
N PHE A 64 -19.21 -19.34 21.51
CA PHE A 64 -20.63 -19.45 21.23
C PHE A 64 -21.03 -20.91 20.99
N GLN A 65 -21.94 -21.42 21.81
CA GLN A 65 -22.53 -22.74 21.64
C GLN A 65 -23.57 -22.69 20.52
N ALA A 66 -23.24 -23.22 19.35
CA ALA A 66 -24.14 -23.29 18.21
C ALA A 66 -24.49 -24.75 17.87
N ALA A 67 -25.78 -25.03 17.68
CA ALA A 67 -26.24 -26.33 17.21
C ALA A 67 -26.37 -26.30 15.68
N GLY A 68 -25.67 -27.19 14.99
CA GLY A 68 -25.69 -27.25 13.53
C GLY A 68 -27.07 -27.62 12.99
N ARG A 69 -27.50 -26.93 11.93
CA ARG A 69 -28.77 -27.20 11.25
C ARG A 69 -28.72 -28.58 10.59
N PRO A 70 -29.74 -29.43 10.78
CA PRO A 70 -29.79 -30.74 10.14
C PRO A 70 -29.78 -30.61 8.62
N LEU A 71 -29.39 -31.67 7.93
CA LEU A 71 -29.49 -31.75 6.48
C LEU A 71 -30.98 -31.70 6.06
N PRO A 72 -31.32 -31.03 4.94
CA PRO A 72 -32.67 -31.06 4.37
C PRO A 72 -33.21 -32.49 4.23
N LEU A 73 -34.51 -32.67 4.53
CA LEU A 73 -35.21 -33.94 4.35
C LEU A 73 -35.02 -34.47 2.93
N GLY A 74 -34.53 -35.72 2.80
CA GLY A 74 -34.30 -36.39 1.51
C GLY A 74 -32.86 -36.35 0.98
N LEU A 75 -31.95 -35.61 1.64
CA LEU A 75 -30.52 -35.66 1.32
C LEU A 75 -29.83 -36.76 2.14
N LEU A 76 -29.55 -37.89 1.50
CA LEU A 76 -28.69 -38.92 2.06
C LEU A 76 -27.22 -38.52 1.87
N ARG A 77 -26.39 -38.80 2.88
CA ARG A 77 -24.94 -38.60 2.78
C ARG A 77 -24.40 -39.39 1.58
N ARG A 78 -23.43 -38.84 0.87
CA ARG A 78 -22.83 -39.46 -0.33
C ARG A 78 -22.38 -40.90 -0.10
N GLU A 79 -21.87 -41.21 1.09
CA GLU A 79 -21.45 -42.57 1.50
C GLU A 79 -22.62 -43.57 1.40
N TYR A 80 -23.82 -43.20 1.86
CA TYR A 80 -25.01 -44.05 1.75
C TYR A 80 -25.50 -44.17 0.30
N ILE A 81 -25.41 -43.10 -0.50
CA ILE A 81 -25.80 -43.13 -1.92
C ILE A 81 -24.91 -44.11 -2.69
N ILE A 82 -23.59 -44.08 -2.47
CA ILE A 82 -22.63 -45.00 -3.11
C ILE A 82 -22.89 -46.44 -2.67
N LEU A 83 -23.15 -46.69 -1.38
CA LEU A 83 -23.47 -48.02 -0.87
C LEU A 83 -24.77 -48.57 -1.50
N ILE A 84 -25.79 -47.73 -1.65
CA ILE A 84 -27.06 -48.09 -2.31
C ILE A 84 -26.84 -48.40 -3.79
N GLU A 85 -26.04 -47.59 -4.50
CA GLU A 85 -25.69 -47.82 -5.91
C GLU A 85 -24.89 -49.13 -6.10
N ILE A 86 -23.94 -49.42 -5.22
CA ILE A 86 -23.15 -50.68 -5.23
C ILE A 86 -24.06 -51.87 -4.93
N ALA A 87 -24.93 -51.78 -3.92
CA ALA A 87 -25.84 -52.87 -3.56
C ALA A 87 -26.84 -53.18 -4.69
N LEU A 88 -27.41 -52.15 -5.33
CA LEU A 88 -28.38 -52.31 -6.42
C LEU A 88 -27.72 -52.80 -7.72
N SER A 89 -26.50 -52.36 -8.02
CA SER A 89 -25.74 -52.87 -9.17
C SER A 89 -25.30 -54.33 -8.96
N ALA A 90 -24.83 -54.70 -7.76
CA ALA A 90 -24.50 -56.08 -7.41
C ALA A 90 -25.72 -57.00 -7.50
N LEU A 91 -26.88 -56.56 -6.98
CA LEU A 91 -28.14 -57.29 -7.07
C LEU A 91 -28.57 -57.52 -8.52
N SER A 92 -28.45 -56.50 -9.39
CA SER A 92 -28.78 -56.66 -10.80
C SER A 92 -27.80 -57.56 -11.55
N LEU A 93 -26.50 -57.54 -11.21
CA LEU A 93 -25.52 -58.42 -11.83
C LEU A 93 -25.77 -59.90 -11.44
N LEU A 94 -26.11 -60.13 -10.17
CA LEU A 94 -26.52 -61.43 -9.63
C LEU A 94 -27.77 -61.96 -10.36
N LEU A 95 -28.80 -61.12 -10.53
CA LEU A 95 -30.03 -61.48 -11.23
C LEU A 95 -29.80 -61.77 -12.73
N CYS A 96 -28.86 -61.08 -13.37
CA CYS A 96 -28.49 -61.28 -14.78
C CYS A 96 -27.70 -62.58 -14.99
N GLY A 97 -26.82 -62.93 -14.05
CA GLY A 97 -26.02 -64.18 -14.10
C GLY A 97 -26.81 -65.46 -13.85
N LEU A 98 -28.06 -65.35 -13.37
CA LEU A 98 -28.86 -66.50 -12.98
C LEU A 98 -29.71 -67.13 -14.10
N GLN A 99 -30.06 -66.46 -15.23
CA GLN A 99 -31.07 -67.02 -16.17
C GLN A 99 -31.00 -66.61 -17.66
N ALA A 100 -31.59 -67.46 -18.52
CA ALA A 100 -31.48 -67.52 -20.00
C ALA A 100 -32.70 -67.00 -20.82
N GLU A 101 -33.60 -66.18 -20.25
CA GLU A 101 -34.85 -65.74 -20.91
C GLU A 101 -34.95 -64.19 -21.05
N PRO A 102 -35.48 -63.64 -22.17
CA PRO A 102 -35.43 -62.20 -22.51
C PRO A 102 -36.38 -61.29 -21.70
N ARG A 103 -37.01 -61.78 -20.63
CA ARG A 103 -38.05 -61.05 -19.86
C ARG A 103 -37.50 -59.97 -18.92
N TYR A 104 -36.19 -59.83 -18.80
CA TYR A 104 -35.52 -58.92 -17.85
C TYR A 104 -35.09 -57.57 -18.44
N ILE A 105 -35.53 -57.22 -19.66
CA ILE A 105 -35.34 -55.87 -20.26
C ILE A 105 -35.86 -54.76 -19.31
N ILE A 106 -36.82 -55.07 -18.43
CA ILE A 106 -37.39 -54.16 -17.42
C ILE A 106 -36.40 -53.80 -16.29
N LEU A 107 -35.33 -54.58 -16.07
CA LEU A 107 -34.32 -54.24 -15.04
C LEU A 107 -33.41 -53.07 -15.47
N VAL A 108 -33.21 -52.88 -16.77
CA VAL A 108 -32.39 -51.79 -17.33
C VAL A 108 -32.96 -50.39 -17.00
N PRO A 109 -34.25 -50.08 -17.23
CA PRO A 109 -34.82 -48.78 -16.85
C PRO A 109 -34.88 -48.58 -15.34
N VAL A 110 -35.01 -49.65 -14.54
CA VAL A 110 -34.99 -49.57 -13.07
C VAL A 110 -33.59 -49.18 -12.58
N LEU A 111 -32.54 -49.82 -13.08
CA LEU A 111 -31.15 -49.43 -12.79
C LEU A 111 -30.83 -48.01 -13.27
N ALA A 112 -31.31 -47.63 -14.46
CA ALA A 112 -31.14 -46.27 -14.96
C ALA A 112 -31.85 -45.25 -14.06
N ALA A 113 -33.06 -45.54 -13.58
CA ALA A 113 -33.78 -44.68 -12.64
C ALA A 113 -33.05 -44.55 -11.29
N ILE A 114 -32.52 -45.65 -10.74
CA ILE A 114 -31.70 -45.65 -9.52
C ILE A 114 -30.46 -44.77 -9.70
N TRP A 115 -29.74 -44.93 -10.81
CA TRP A 115 -28.54 -44.15 -11.11
C TRP A 115 -28.85 -42.66 -11.32
N ILE A 116 -29.96 -42.34 -11.99
CA ILE A 116 -30.44 -40.96 -12.16
C ILE A 116 -30.78 -40.34 -10.80
N ILE A 117 -31.52 -41.05 -9.93
CA ILE A 117 -31.89 -40.57 -8.58
C ILE A 117 -30.65 -40.41 -7.69
N GLY A 118 -29.71 -41.36 -7.72
CA GLY A 118 -28.43 -41.28 -7.02
C GLY A 118 -27.58 -40.10 -7.49
N SER A 119 -27.54 -39.86 -8.81
CA SER A 119 -26.83 -38.71 -9.38
C SER A 119 -27.45 -37.35 -9.01
N LEU A 120 -28.79 -37.26 -8.95
CA LEU A 120 -29.53 -36.05 -8.60
C LEU A 120 -29.37 -35.73 -7.11
N THR A 121 -29.50 -36.73 -6.24
CA THR A 121 -29.30 -36.60 -4.79
C THR A 121 -27.85 -36.25 -4.45
N SER A 122 -26.87 -36.81 -5.17
CA SER A 122 -25.45 -36.47 -5.05
C SER A 122 -25.15 -35.02 -5.48
N LYS A 123 -25.77 -34.54 -6.58
CA LYS A 123 -25.66 -33.13 -6.99
C LYS A 123 -26.28 -32.19 -5.97
N ALA A 124 -27.46 -32.52 -5.44
CA ALA A 124 -28.14 -31.73 -4.43
C ALA A 124 -27.37 -31.69 -3.10
N TYR A 125 -26.78 -32.82 -2.68
CA TYR A 125 -25.90 -32.87 -1.51
C TYR A 125 -24.64 -32.00 -1.72
N LYS A 126 -23.98 -32.09 -2.88
CA LYS A 126 -22.82 -31.23 -3.20
C LYS A 126 -23.19 -29.74 -3.21
N ALA A 127 -24.36 -29.38 -3.74
CA ALA A 127 -24.85 -28.02 -3.75
C ALA A 127 -25.11 -27.49 -2.32
N GLU A 128 -25.72 -28.31 -1.46
CA GLU A 128 -25.93 -28.01 -0.03
C GLU A 128 -24.60 -27.80 0.72
N ILE A 129 -23.61 -28.67 0.52
CA ILE A 129 -22.26 -28.51 1.09
C ILE A 129 -21.61 -27.22 0.61
N GLN A 130 -21.67 -26.96 -0.70
CA GLN A 130 -21.11 -25.75 -1.29
C GLN A 130 -21.79 -24.50 -0.71
N GLN A 131 -23.11 -24.51 -0.54
CA GLN A 131 -23.85 -23.42 0.08
C GLN A 131 -23.42 -23.19 1.54
N ARG A 132 -23.27 -24.25 2.34
CA ARG A 132 -22.78 -24.15 3.73
C ARG A 132 -21.35 -23.64 3.80
N ARG A 133 -20.47 -24.09 2.89
CA ARG A 133 -19.08 -23.63 2.78
C ARG A 133 -19.00 -22.17 2.37
N GLU A 134 -19.83 -21.72 1.42
CA GLU A 134 -19.93 -20.31 1.06
C GLU A 134 -20.48 -19.46 2.21
N ALA A 135 -21.47 -19.96 2.95
CA ALA A 135 -21.98 -19.28 4.14
C ALA A 135 -20.90 -19.14 5.22
N PHE A 136 -20.13 -20.19 5.47
CA PHE A 136 -18.97 -20.16 6.38
C PHE A 136 -17.91 -19.14 5.91
N ASN A 137 -17.50 -19.21 4.65
CA ASN A 137 -16.50 -18.30 4.10
C ASN A 137 -16.95 -16.83 4.16
N ARG A 138 -18.22 -16.54 3.88
CA ARG A 138 -18.80 -15.20 4.03
C ARG A 138 -18.78 -14.73 5.48
N ALA A 139 -19.28 -15.55 6.41
CA ALA A 139 -19.29 -15.22 7.84
C ALA A 139 -17.88 -15.01 8.40
N LYS A 140 -16.91 -15.80 7.92
CA LYS A 140 -15.50 -15.68 8.29
C LYS A 140 -14.91 -14.37 7.79
N MET A 141 -15.13 -14.04 6.52
CA MET A 141 -14.64 -12.80 5.94
C MET A 141 -15.24 -11.56 6.64
N ASP A 142 -16.53 -11.59 6.97
CA ASP A 142 -17.20 -10.50 7.70
C ASP A 142 -16.61 -10.33 9.11
N TYR A 143 -16.36 -11.44 9.82
CA TYR A 143 -15.72 -11.44 11.15
C TYR A 143 -14.29 -10.90 11.08
N ASP A 144 -13.45 -11.46 10.19
CA ASP A 144 -12.05 -11.07 10.03
C ASP A 144 -11.92 -9.59 9.64
N HIS A 145 -12.82 -9.11 8.77
CA HIS A 145 -12.90 -7.70 8.40
C HIS A 145 -13.19 -6.81 9.61
N LEU A 146 -14.19 -7.14 10.44
CA LEU A 146 -14.49 -6.39 11.66
C LEU A 146 -13.35 -6.43 12.68
N VAL A 147 -12.69 -7.59 12.85
CA VAL A 147 -11.52 -7.73 13.73
C VAL A 147 -10.41 -6.79 13.27
N SER A 148 -10.05 -6.82 11.99
CA SER A 148 -9.00 -5.95 11.44
C SER A 148 -9.34 -4.47 11.59
N GLN A 149 -10.59 -4.06 11.37
CA GLN A 149 -11.04 -2.68 11.58
C GLN A 149 -10.87 -2.24 13.03
N ILE A 150 -11.26 -3.08 13.99
CA ILE A 150 -11.12 -2.78 15.42
C ILE A 150 -9.64 -2.70 15.81
N GLN A 151 -8.80 -3.61 15.31
CA GLN A 151 -7.35 -3.61 15.55
C GLN A 151 -6.66 -2.36 14.98
N GLN A 152 -7.09 -1.87 13.83
CA GLN A 152 -6.60 -0.62 13.25
C GLN A 152 -7.09 0.63 14.01
N LEU A 153 -8.33 0.63 14.49
CA LEU A 153 -8.92 1.82 15.12
C LEU A 153 -8.51 2.02 16.58
N GLY A 154 -8.31 0.93 17.33
CA GLY A 154 -7.98 0.99 18.75
C GLY A 154 -6.99 -0.07 19.25
N GLY A 155 -6.51 -0.94 18.37
CA GLY A 155 -5.55 -1.99 18.72
C GLY A 155 -4.09 -1.57 18.57
N LEU A 156 -3.20 -2.53 18.84
CA LEU A 156 -1.76 -2.37 18.74
C LEU A 156 -1.31 -2.04 17.30
N GLU A 157 -1.96 -2.60 16.29
CA GLU A 157 -1.62 -2.37 14.88
C GLU A 157 -1.80 -0.91 14.48
N GLY A 158 -2.93 -0.30 14.84
CA GLY A 158 -3.18 1.12 14.59
C GLY A 158 -2.16 2.03 15.27
N PHE A 159 -1.76 1.67 16.50
CA PHE A 159 -0.72 2.39 17.23
C PHE A 159 0.65 2.27 16.56
N ILE A 160 1.07 1.07 16.17
CA ILE A 160 2.34 0.83 15.45
C ILE A 160 2.34 1.57 14.11
N ALA A 161 1.24 1.50 13.35
CA ALA A 161 1.12 2.18 12.07
C ALA A 161 1.24 3.71 12.23
N LYS A 162 0.57 4.28 13.24
CA LYS A 162 0.66 5.72 13.55
C LYS A 162 2.08 6.10 13.96
N ARG A 163 2.75 5.31 14.80
CA ARG A 163 4.15 5.54 15.20
C ARG A 163 5.10 5.48 13.99
N ALA A 164 4.96 4.48 13.13
CA ALA A 164 5.75 4.36 11.90
C ALA A 164 5.55 5.55 10.95
N MET A 165 4.32 6.06 10.84
CA MET A 165 4.04 7.29 10.09
C MET A 165 4.78 8.51 10.65
N LEU A 166 4.83 8.66 11.98
CA LEU A 166 5.58 9.75 12.62
C LEU A 166 7.09 9.59 12.46
N GLU A 167 7.59 8.36 12.48
CA GLU A 167 9.00 8.05 12.23
C GLU A 167 9.41 8.47 10.81
N LYS A 168 8.58 8.14 9.82
CA LYS A 168 8.80 8.60 8.45
C LYS A 168 8.82 10.13 8.35
N MET A 169 7.91 10.83 9.03
CA MET A 169 7.91 12.31 9.05
C MET A 169 9.18 12.88 9.69
N LYS A 170 9.67 12.26 10.77
CA LYS A 170 10.95 12.64 11.40
C LYS A 170 12.09 12.48 10.40
N ASP A 171 12.17 11.35 9.71
CA ASP A 171 13.22 11.10 8.72
C ASP A 171 13.15 12.10 7.55
N GLU A 172 11.93 12.45 7.11
CA GLU A 172 11.73 13.50 6.11
C GLU A 172 12.25 14.86 6.60
N ILE A 173 11.98 15.26 7.85
CA ILE A 173 12.50 16.50 8.45
C ILE A 173 14.03 16.47 8.48
N LEU A 174 14.63 15.37 8.92
CA LEU A 174 16.10 15.20 8.97
C LEU A 174 16.73 15.22 7.58
N GLY A 175 16.00 14.78 6.53
CA GLY A 175 16.44 14.79 5.14
C GLY A 175 16.27 16.13 4.41
N LEU A 176 15.54 17.11 4.96
CA LEU A 176 15.29 18.41 4.33
C LEU A 176 16.57 19.18 3.95
N PRO A 177 17.63 19.25 4.79
CA PRO A 177 18.85 19.97 4.42
C PRO A 177 19.53 19.41 3.16
N GLU A 178 19.52 18.09 2.99
CA GLU A 178 20.06 17.45 1.78
C GLU A 178 19.15 17.63 0.56
N GLU A 179 17.83 17.72 0.75
CA GLU A 179 16.90 18.10 -0.31
C GLU A 179 17.10 19.56 -0.75
N GLU A 180 17.28 20.47 0.19
CA GLU A 180 17.58 21.88 -0.05
C GLU A 180 18.88 22.04 -0.84
N LYS A 181 19.96 21.37 -0.40
CA LYS A 181 21.25 21.37 -1.09
C LYS A 181 21.13 20.85 -2.53
N ARG A 182 20.40 19.74 -2.74
CA ARG A 182 20.12 19.20 -4.08
C ARG A 182 19.30 20.16 -4.93
N ALA A 183 18.30 20.81 -4.36
CA ALA A 183 17.47 21.79 -5.08
C ALA A 183 18.28 23.03 -5.50
N LEU A 184 19.18 23.52 -4.63
CA LEU A 184 20.09 24.60 -4.97
C LEU A 184 21.09 24.22 -6.06
N ALA A 185 21.64 23.01 -6.02
CA ALA A 185 22.52 22.50 -7.08
C ALA A 185 21.77 22.40 -8.42
N ALA A 186 20.52 21.89 -8.40
CA ALA A 186 19.69 21.80 -9.59
C ALA A 186 19.39 23.18 -10.22
N LEU A 187 19.25 24.24 -9.41
CA LEU A 187 19.15 25.61 -9.93
C LEU A 187 20.42 26.01 -10.70
N GLN A 188 21.60 25.71 -10.17
CA GLN A 188 22.87 26.01 -10.83
C GLN A 188 23.02 25.25 -12.14
N ASP A 189 22.70 23.96 -12.16
CA ASP A 189 22.76 23.13 -13.37
C ASP A 189 21.79 23.62 -14.44
N THR A 190 20.53 23.89 -14.06
CA THR A 190 19.52 24.41 -14.99
C THR A 190 19.91 25.80 -15.52
N ALA A 191 20.47 26.65 -14.66
CA ALA A 191 20.94 27.98 -15.04
C ALA A 191 22.14 27.91 -15.99
N ARG A 192 23.08 26.97 -15.76
CA ARG A 192 24.22 26.71 -16.65
C ARG A 192 23.76 26.27 -18.03
N GLU A 193 22.81 25.34 -18.12
CA GLU A 193 22.28 24.88 -19.40
C GLU A 193 21.55 26.02 -20.15
N ARG A 194 20.74 26.83 -19.46
CA ARG A 194 20.09 28.01 -20.07
C ARG A 194 21.10 29.03 -20.61
N GLN A 195 22.15 29.33 -19.84
CA GLN A 195 23.18 30.27 -20.26
C GLN A 195 24.00 29.71 -21.44
N LYS A 196 24.31 28.41 -21.41
CA LYS A 196 24.99 27.72 -22.50
C LYS A 196 24.16 27.76 -23.78
N GLN A 197 22.86 27.44 -23.69
CA GLN A 197 21.94 27.50 -24.82
C GLN A 197 21.92 28.90 -25.43
N LYS A 198 21.69 29.94 -24.61
CA LYS A 198 21.67 31.33 -25.07
C LYS A 198 23.00 31.79 -25.67
N PHE A 199 24.13 31.30 -25.17
CA PHE A 199 25.44 31.57 -25.75
C PHE A 199 25.59 30.91 -27.13
N LEU A 200 25.13 29.67 -27.29
CA LEU A 200 25.18 28.94 -28.55
C LEU A 200 24.23 29.52 -29.61
N GLU A 201 23.13 30.13 -29.21
CA GLU A 201 22.20 30.86 -30.10
C GLU A 201 22.90 32.01 -30.85
N GLY A 202 23.97 32.58 -30.29
CA GLY A 202 24.77 33.62 -30.95
C GLY A 202 25.66 33.11 -32.10
N PHE A 203 25.82 31.80 -32.28
CA PHE A 203 26.69 31.20 -33.29
C PHE A 203 25.88 30.65 -34.46
N PHE A 204 25.69 31.49 -35.47
CA PHE A 204 24.94 31.13 -36.68
C PHE A 204 25.73 30.21 -37.61
N ILE A 205 25.04 29.25 -38.22
CA ILE A 205 25.64 28.27 -39.13
C ILE A 205 26.07 28.88 -40.47
N ASP A 206 25.43 29.99 -40.87
CA ASP A 206 25.71 30.67 -42.14
C ASP A 206 27.15 31.21 -42.18
N VAL A 207 27.60 31.81 -41.09
CA VAL A 207 28.96 32.38 -40.96
C VAL A 207 29.99 31.37 -40.45
N ALA A 208 29.56 30.17 -40.03
CA ALA A 208 30.44 29.16 -39.47
C ALA A 208 31.39 28.55 -40.53
N SER A 209 32.67 28.40 -40.20
CA SER A 209 33.61 27.63 -41.03
C SER A 209 33.59 26.17 -40.58
N ILE A 210 32.93 25.30 -41.36
CA ILE A 210 32.75 23.88 -41.06
C ILE A 210 33.29 23.05 -42.24
N PRO A 211 34.28 22.17 -42.03
CA PRO A 211 34.85 21.35 -43.10
C PRO A 211 33.80 20.54 -43.86
N GLY A 212 33.78 20.64 -45.19
CA GLY A 212 32.85 19.91 -46.05
C GLY A 212 31.41 20.43 -46.07
N VAL A 213 31.10 21.51 -45.34
CA VAL A 213 29.76 22.11 -45.26
C VAL A 213 29.74 23.49 -45.94
N GLY A 214 29.56 23.49 -47.26
CA GLY A 214 29.43 24.70 -48.08
C GLY A 214 28.02 25.33 -48.07
N PRO A 215 27.81 26.42 -48.83
CA PRO A 215 26.57 27.21 -48.81
C PRO A 215 25.28 26.41 -49.02
N ALA A 216 25.26 25.49 -49.99
CA ALA A 216 24.07 24.67 -50.27
C ALA A 216 23.72 23.73 -49.10
N ARG A 217 24.72 23.18 -48.42
CA ARG A 217 24.53 22.31 -47.25
C ARG A 217 24.11 23.10 -46.02
N LYS A 218 24.61 24.32 -45.84
CA LYS A 218 24.14 25.26 -44.79
C LYS A 218 22.68 25.65 -44.99
N ALA A 219 22.29 25.98 -46.24
CA ALA A 219 20.90 26.26 -46.57
C ALA A 219 19.98 25.06 -46.25
N ALA A 220 20.41 23.83 -46.55
CA ALA A 220 19.67 22.62 -46.20
C ALA A 220 19.51 22.44 -44.68
N LEU A 221 20.55 22.72 -43.88
CA LEU A 221 20.46 22.67 -42.41
C LEU A 221 19.45 23.70 -41.87
N ARG A 222 19.45 24.93 -42.41
CA ARG A 222 18.46 25.96 -42.04
C ARG A 222 17.03 25.57 -42.37
N SER A 223 16.79 24.98 -43.54
CA SER A 223 15.46 24.49 -43.90
C SER A 223 14.92 23.41 -42.96
N PHE A 224 15.81 22.75 -42.20
CA PHE A 224 15.46 21.78 -41.15
C PHE A 224 15.43 22.41 -39.73
N GLY A 225 15.50 23.74 -39.62
CA GLY A 225 15.45 24.47 -38.36
C GLY A 225 16.78 24.50 -37.59
N ILE A 226 17.90 24.16 -38.24
CA ILE A 226 19.24 24.21 -37.64
C ILE A 226 19.90 25.51 -38.09
N GLU A 227 19.67 26.59 -37.33
CA GLU A 227 20.16 27.92 -37.65
C GLU A 227 21.40 28.29 -36.82
N THR A 228 21.45 27.83 -35.58
CA THR A 228 22.50 28.16 -34.61
C THR A 228 23.20 26.91 -34.08
N ALA A 229 24.31 27.09 -33.38
CA ALA A 229 24.97 26.00 -32.66
C ALA A 229 24.07 25.39 -31.55
N ALA A 230 23.06 26.12 -31.09
CA ALA A 230 22.12 25.68 -30.06
C ALA A 230 21.17 24.59 -30.59
N ASP A 231 20.80 24.66 -31.87
CA ASP A 231 19.85 23.76 -32.54
C ASP A 231 20.50 22.45 -33.02
N VAL A 232 21.84 22.41 -33.00
CA VAL A 232 22.61 21.26 -33.47
C VAL A 232 22.48 20.09 -32.48
N THR A 233 21.84 19.02 -32.93
CA THR A 233 21.84 17.71 -32.28
C THR A 233 22.23 16.64 -33.29
N ARG A 234 22.85 15.55 -32.84
CA ARG A 234 23.26 14.46 -33.76
C ARG A 234 22.07 13.91 -34.55
N ARG A 235 20.89 13.87 -33.92
CA ARG A 235 19.64 13.44 -34.54
C ARG A 235 19.15 14.44 -35.59
N SER A 236 19.08 15.74 -35.26
CA SER A 236 18.57 16.76 -36.20
C SER A 236 19.45 16.87 -37.44
N VAL A 237 20.78 16.81 -37.28
CA VAL A 237 21.72 16.89 -38.42
C VAL A 237 21.63 15.65 -39.32
N LYS A 238 21.54 14.44 -38.75
CA LYS A 238 21.48 13.18 -39.53
C LYS A 238 20.18 13.02 -40.31
N GLN A 239 19.11 13.71 -39.91
CA GLN A 239 17.84 13.74 -40.65
C GLN A 239 17.90 14.59 -41.93
N VAL A 240 18.89 15.48 -42.06
CA VAL A 240 19.04 16.33 -43.24
C VAL A 240 19.60 15.52 -44.41
N LYS A 241 18.87 15.49 -45.53
CA LYS A 241 19.29 14.76 -46.73
C LYS A 241 20.67 15.22 -47.19
N GLY A 242 21.60 14.27 -47.35
CA GLY A 242 22.98 14.53 -47.77
C GLY A 242 23.99 14.69 -46.63
N PHE A 243 23.56 14.62 -45.36
CA PHE A 243 24.44 14.57 -44.18
C PHE A 243 24.65 13.12 -43.72
N GLY A 244 25.75 12.52 -44.15
CA GLY A 244 26.24 11.23 -43.63
C GLY A 244 26.97 11.39 -42.29
N ASP A 245 27.51 10.28 -41.76
CA ASP A 245 28.13 10.28 -40.42
C ASP A 245 29.33 11.24 -40.31
N HIS A 246 30.17 11.34 -41.35
CA HIS A 246 31.32 12.25 -41.36
C HIS A 246 30.92 13.73 -41.27
N LEU A 247 29.94 14.16 -42.08
CA LEU A 247 29.48 15.55 -42.07
C LEU A 247 28.66 15.86 -40.81
N THR A 248 27.92 14.89 -40.31
CA THR A 248 27.24 15.00 -39.01
C THR A 248 28.26 15.23 -37.91
N GLN A 249 29.37 14.47 -37.90
CA GLN A 249 30.44 14.65 -36.92
C GLN A 249 31.10 16.03 -37.07
N ALA A 250 31.37 16.50 -38.29
CA ALA A 250 31.94 17.84 -38.51
C ALA A 250 31.07 18.97 -37.93
N VAL A 251 29.74 18.89 -38.07
CA VAL A 251 28.80 19.88 -37.48
C VAL A 251 28.75 19.75 -35.96
N ILE A 252 28.82 18.54 -35.41
CA ILE A 252 28.88 18.30 -33.96
C ILE A 252 30.20 18.82 -33.37
N ASP A 253 31.33 18.61 -34.06
CA ASP A 253 32.65 19.09 -33.64
C ASP A 253 32.71 20.63 -33.69
N TRP A 254 32.05 21.24 -34.67
CA TRP A 254 31.86 22.69 -34.70
C TRP A 254 31.08 23.18 -33.48
N LYS A 255 29.93 22.57 -33.14
CA LYS A 255 29.19 22.89 -31.90
C LYS A 255 30.10 22.73 -30.69
N ALA A 256 30.85 21.63 -30.58
CA ALA A 256 31.78 21.40 -29.47
C ALA A 256 32.90 22.46 -29.41
N SER A 257 33.33 23.01 -30.55
CA SER A 257 34.27 24.14 -30.59
C SER A 257 33.67 25.43 -30.02
N CYS A 258 32.38 25.69 -30.31
CA CYS A 258 31.66 26.82 -29.72
C CYS A 258 31.47 26.60 -28.21
N GLU A 259 31.05 25.41 -27.79
CA GLU A 259 30.87 25.05 -26.37
C GLU A 259 32.14 25.20 -25.54
N ARG A 260 33.32 24.88 -26.10
CA ARG A 260 34.61 25.07 -25.41
C ARG A 260 34.92 26.53 -25.07
N ARG A 261 34.31 27.48 -25.77
CA ARG A 261 34.46 28.93 -25.52
C ARG A 261 33.47 29.45 -24.48
N PHE A 262 32.50 28.64 -24.08
CA PHE A 262 31.51 29.03 -23.09
C PHE A 262 32.13 29.13 -21.70
N VAL A 263 31.92 30.27 -21.05
CA VAL A 263 32.31 30.51 -19.65
C VAL A 263 31.05 30.77 -18.84
N PHE A 264 30.78 29.90 -17.87
CA PHE A 264 29.61 30.01 -17.00
C PHE A 264 29.74 31.18 -16.04
N ARG A 265 28.69 32.01 -15.94
CA ARG A 265 28.63 33.14 -15.00
C ARG A 265 27.58 32.89 -13.92
N PRO A 266 27.96 32.33 -12.76
CA PRO A 266 27.00 31.91 -11.74
C PRO A 266 26.16 33.05 -11.16
N ASN A 267 26.73 34.25 -11.04
CA ASN A 267 26.05 35.41 -10.45
C ASN A 267 25.00 36.05 -11.36
N GLU A 268 25.09 35.83 -12.68
CA GLU A 268 24.09 36.30 -13.65
C GLU A 268 22.99 35.24 -13.88
N ALA A 269 23.31 33.97 -13.67
CA ALA A 269 22.48 32.84 -14.07
C ALA A 269 21.47 32.38 -12.99
N VAL A 270 21.82 32.50 -11.70
CA VAL A 270 20.93 32.17 -10.58
C VAL A 270 20.58 33.46 -9.83
N THR A 271 19.34 33.90 -9.92
CA THR A 271 18.92 35.13 -9.25
C THR A 271 18.76 34.91 -7.73
N PRO A 272 18.88 35.97 -6.92
CA PRO A 272 18.52 35.89 -5.50
C PRO A 272 17.07 35.44 -5.28
N ALA A 273 16.16 35.78 -6.19
CA ALA A 273 14.76 35.34 -6.16
C ALA A 273 14.61 33.83 -6.34
N ASP A 274 15.38 33.20 -7.24
CA ASP A 274 15.36 31.75 -7.45
C ASP A 274 15.82 31.01 -6.18
N ARG A 275 16.89 31.50 -5.54
CA ARG A 275 17.39 30.93 -4.28
C ARG A 275 16.35 31.10 -3.17
N GLN A 276 15.77 32.29 -3.05
CA GLN A 276 14.75 32.58 -2.04
C GLN A 276 13.49 31.73 -2.25
N ALA A 277 13.11 31.45 -3.50
CA ALA A 277 11.99 30.57 -3.81
C ALA A 277 12.24 29.12 -3.33
N VAL A 278 13.46 28.60 -3.50
CA VAL A 278 13.85 27.28 -2.95
C VAL A 278 13.82 27.31 -1.42
N MET A 279 14.41 28.32 -0.80
CA MET A 279 14.39 28.47 0.67
C MET A 279 12.97 28.54 1.21
N ALA A 280 12.10 29.35 0.59
CA ALA A 280 10.71 29.49 0.99
C ALA A 280 9.93 28.18 0.84
N LYS A 281 10.18 27.42 -0.24
CA LYS A 281 9.59 26.10 -0.45
C LYS A 281 10.03 25.10 0.63
N MET A 282 11.32 25.08 0.97
CA MET A 282 11.85 24.18 2.01
C MET A 282 11.34 24.58 3.40
N ALA A 283 11.29 25.86 3.72
CA ALA A 283 10.71 26.37 4.95
C ALA A 283 9.22 26.02 5.08
N ALA A 284 8.43 26.16 4.01
CA ALA A 284 7.02 25.78 4.01
C ALA A 284 6.83 24.26 4.20
N LYS A 285 7.67 23.44 3.55
CA LYS A 285 7.65 21.97 3.72
C LYS A 285 8.00 21.58 5.15
N ARG A 286 9.05 22.19 5.71
CA ARG A 286 9.48 22.02 7.09
C ARG A 286 8.35 22.33 8.06
N HIS A 287 7.78 23.52 7.98
CA HIS A 287 6.72 23.95 8.87
C HIS A 287 5.50 23.00 8.84
N ARG A 288 5.11 22.51 7.66
CA ARG A 288 4.03 21.51 7.52
C ARG A 288 4.36 20.20 8.23
N LEU A 289 5.58 19.68 8.05
CA LEU A 289 6.02 18.44 8.69
C LEU A 289 6.12 18.60 10.21
N GLU A 290 6.67 19.71 10.71
CA GLU A 290 6.80 19.98 12.15
C GLU A 290 5.43 20.12 12.83
N SER A 291 4.50 20.83 12.18
CA SER A 291 3.12 20.95 12.64
C SER A 291 2.42 19.58 12.67
N ALA A 292 2.53 18.80 11.59
CA ALA A 292 1.95 17.46 11.51
C ALA A 292 2.54 16.49 12.54
N LEU A 293 3.85 16.55 12.78
CA LEU A 293 4.52 15.72 13.78
C LEU A 293 4.06 16.06 15.21
N THR A 294 3.89 17.36 15.51
CA THR A 294 3.42 17.82 16.83
C THR A 294 1.98 17.37 17.10
N VAL A 295 1.09 17.55 16.12
CA VAL A 295 -0.30 17.07 16.19
C VAL A 295 -0.31 15.54 16.31
N GLY A 296 0.44 14.85 15.46
CA GLY A 296 0.52 13.40 15.44
C GLY A 296 1.08 12.78 16.72
N ALA A 297 2.06 13.42 17.36
CA ALA A 297 2.58 13.01 18.66
C ALA A 297 1.50 13.12 19.75
N THR A 298 0.73 14.22 19.74
CA THR A 298 -0.39 14.41 20.67
C THR A 298 -1.51 13.38 20.43
N GLU A 299 -1.83 13.09 19.17
CA GLU A 299 -2.79 12.05 18.80
C GLU A 299 -2.35 10.66 19.21
N LEU A 300 -1.05 10.34 19.07
CA LEU A 300 -0.48 9.06 19.48
C LEU A 300 -0.54 8.88 21.00
N GLN A 301 -0.22 9.94 21.76
CA GLN A 301 -0.36 9.94 23.21
C GLN A 301 -1.81 9.72 23.65
N ARG A 302 -2.77 10.38 22.97
CA ARG A 302 -4.21 10.19 23.22
C ARG A 302 -4.78 8.92 22.58
N PHE A 303 -3.97 8.15 21.85
CA PHE A 303 -4.47 7.01 21.09
C PHE A 303 -5.11 5.98 22.01
N ARG A 304 -4.44 5.66 23.12
CA ARG A 304 -4.94 4.74 24.14
C ARG A 304 -6.24 5.24 24.79
N LEU A 305 -6.32 6.53 25.13
CA LEU A 305 -7.49 7.12 25.78
C LEU A 305 -8.75 7.06 24.91
N HIS A 306 -8.61 7.31 23.61
CA HIS A 306 -9.74 7.29 22.67
C HIS A 306 -9.95 5.93 21.99
N ALA A 307 -9.14 4.91 22.29
CA ALA A 307 -9.31 3.59 21.70
C ALA A 307 -10.67 2.97 22.04
N PRO A 308 -11.14 2.97 23.32
CA PRO A 308 -12.47 2.42 23.65
C PRO A 308 -13.60 3.13 22.90
N ALA A 309 -13.58 4.46 22.81
CA ALA A 309 -14.60 5.22 22.10
C ALA A 309 -14.69 4.86 20.60
N ARG A 310 -13.56 4.49 19.98
CA ARG A 310 -13.49 4.09 18.57
C ARG A 310 -13.90 2.64 18.35
N THR A 311 -13.63 1.75 19.30
CA THR A 311 -13.92 0.32 19.16
C THR A 311 -15.32 -0.05 19.65
N MET A 312 -15.88 0.66 20.64
CA MET A 312 -17.20 0.38 21.22
C MET A 312 -18.33 0.20 20.20
N PRO A 313 -18.50 1.07 19.18
CA PRO A 313 -19.56 0.92 18.19
C PRO A 313 -19.48 -0.35 17.34
N LEU A 314 -18.28 -0.94 17.24
CA LEU A 314 -18.01 -2.14 16.44
C LEU A 314 -18.10 -3.44 17.26
N MET A 315 -18.16 -3.35 18.60
CA MET A 315 -18.19 -4.53 19.46
C MET A 315 -19.45 -5.37 19.28
N GLU A 316 -20.63 -4.74 19.17
CA GLU A 316 -21.89 -5.47 18.95
C GLU A 316 -21.98 -6.10 17.55
N PRO A 317 -21.65 -5.39 16.46
CA PRO A 317 -21.51 -6.02 15.14
C PRO A 317 -20.52 -7.19 15.13
N LEU A 318 -19.38 -7.06 15.81
CA LEU A 318 -18.38 -8.13 15.92
C LEU A 318 -18.94 -9.34 16.68
N ARG A 319 -19.68 -9.12 17.78
CA ARG A 319 -20.36 -10.19 18.53
C ARG A 319 -21.33 -10.96 17.63
N GLN A 320 -22.15 -10.26 16.86
CA GLN A 320 -23.09 -10.88 15.92
C GLN A 320 -22.38 -11.62 14.79
N ALA A 321 -21.27 -11.09 14.28
CA ALA A 321 -20.46 -11.78 13.28
C ALA A 321 -19.82 -13.05 13.84
N ALA A 322 -19.33 -13.01 15.09
CA ALA A 322 -18.79 -14.17 15.79
C ALA A 322 -19.85 -15.27 15.98
N GLU A 323 -21.06 -14.90 16.40
CA GLU A 323 -22.20 -15.83 16.51
C GLU A 323 -22.58 -16.46 15.17
N LYS A 324 -22.64 -15.66 14.10
CA LYS A 324 -22.93 -16.15 12.75
C LYS A 324 -21.85 -17.12 12.25
N LEU A 325 -20.58 -16.82 12.53
CA LEU A 325 -19.47 -17.68 12.17
C LEU A 325 -19.51 -19.01 12.95
N ALA A 326 -19.79 -18.97 14.25
CA ALA A 326 -19.96 -20.16 15.08
C ALA A 326 -21.12 -21.04 14.56
N GLN A 327 -22.26 -20.43 14.19
CA GLN A 327 -23.38 -21.15 13.59
C GLN A 327 -23.02 -21.76 12.23
N ALA A 328 -22.35 -21.01 11.35
CA ALA A 328 -21.95 -21.51 10.04
C ALA A 328 -20.93 -22.65 10.14
N GLN A 329 -20.04 -22.60 11.14
CA GLN A 329 -19.10 -23.67 11.46
C GLN A 329 -19.83 -24.92 11.96
N ALA A 330 -20.80 -24.77 12.86
CA ALA A 330 -21.63 -25.88 13.32
C ALA A 330 -22.45 -26.51 12.18
N ASP A 331 -23.07 -25.68 11.33
CA ASP A 331 -23.82 -26.12 10.14
C ASP A 331 -22.94 -26.90 9.17
N LEU A 332 -21.71 -26.43 8.94
CA LEU A 332 -20.74 -27.11 8.08
C LEU A 332 -20.28 -28.43 8.70
N SER A 333 -20.02 -28.48 10.02
CA SER A 333 -19.58 -29.71 10.69
C SER A 333 -20.62 -30.84 10.70
N VAL A 334 -21.91 -30.52 10.66
CA VAL A 334 -22.98 -31.51 10.51
C VAL A 334 -22.94 -32.17 9.13
N ALA A 335 -22.48 -31.43 8.12
CA ALA A 335 -22.51 -31.85 6.72
C ALA A 335 -21.17 -32.47 6.26
N GLU A 336 -20.05 -31.97 6.79
CA GLU A 336 -18.70 -32.51 6.70
C GLU A 336 -18.18 -32.77 8.13
N PRO A 337 -18.50 -33.92 8.76
CA PRO A 337 -17.86 -34.27 10.01
C PRO A 337 -16.37 -34.42 9.73
N VAL A 338 -15.57 -33.49 10.27
CA VAL A 338 -14.12 -33.63 10.30
C VAL A 338 -13.85 -34.92 11.07
N PHE A 339 -13.40 -35.96 10.35
CA PHE A 339 -12.81 -37.12 10.99
C PHE A 339 -11.54 -36.61 11.66
N ASN A 340 -11.61 -36.33 12.96
CA ASN A 340 -10.44 -36.15 13.81
C ASN A 340 -9.63 -37.44 13.86
#